data_AF-A0A7J0AEQ1-F1
#
_entry.id   AF-A0A7J0AEQ1-F1
#
_cell.length_a   1.000
_cell.length_b   1.000
_cell.length_c   1.000
_cell.angle_alpha   90.00
_cell.angle_beta   90.00
_cell.angle_gamma   90.00
#
_symmetry.space_group_name_H-M   'P 1'
#
loop_
_entity.id
_entity.type
_entity.pdbx_description
1 polymer ?
#
loop_
_entity_poly.entity_id
_entity_poly.type
_entity_poly.pdbx_seq_one_letter_code
_entity_poly.pdbx_strand_id
1 'polypeptide(L)'
;MEVISLHGTDDRLYQLVARLVMDPDVLRQNNNYPFKTTSEYVWHLCVGDDGGVVGFLPVKATDRGFYIDNYYVGGDEQAVLDLLIGHVLLQTTRPVTILAHKRHSQTLKGHGFITSTVFAQYNRMQCVRRIGDDGR
;
A
#
# COMPACT_ATOMS: atom_id res chain seq x y z
N MET A 1 -15.40 -2.58 6.34
CA MET A 1 -14.07 -2.72 5.71
C MET A 1 -13.12 -3.44 6.65
N GLU A 2 -12.43 -4.47 6.17
CA GLU A 2 -11.40 -5.22 6.89
C GLU A 2 -10.11 -5.25 6.07
N VAL A 3 -8.94 -5.28 6.72
CA VAL A 3 -7.65 -5.48 6.05
C VAL A 3 -7.16 -6.90 6.26
N ILE A 4 -6.97 -7.64 5.17
CA ILE A 4 -6.35 -8.98 5.18
C ILE A 4 -4.96 -8.94 4.53
N SER A 5 -4.05 -9.82 4.97
CA SER A 5 -2.70 -9.94 4.41
C SER A 5 -2.53 -11.29 3.71
N LEU A 6 -2.03 -11.30 2.48
CA LEU A 6 -1.76 -12.52 1.70
C LEU A 6 -0.35 -12.49 1.14
N HIS A 7 0.31 -13.64 1.09
CA HIS A 7 1.64 -13.74 0.48
C HIS A 7 1.54 -13.53 -1.04
N GLY A 8 2.57 -12.95 -1.65
CA GLY A 8 2.58 -12.61 -3.08
C GLY A 8 2.48 -13.82 -4.04
N THR A 9 2.61 -15.03 -3.51
CA THR A 9 2.47 -16.31 -4.23
C THR A 9 1.26 -17.13 -3.74
N ASP A 10 0.38 -16.55 -2.93
CA ASP A 10 -0.83 -17.23 -2.46
C ASP A 10 -1.89 -17.26 -3.56
N ASP A 11 -2.42 -18.44 -3.90
CA ASP A 11 -3.46 -18.58 -4.93
C ASP A 11 -4.71 -17.74 -4.61
N ARG A 12 -5.04 -17.56 -3.32
CA ARG A 12 -6.16 -16.74 -2.88
C ARG A 12 -5.97 -15.27 -3.24
N LEU A 13 -4.72 -14.78 -3.29
CA LEU A 13 -4.44 -13.41 -3.73
C LEU A 13 -4.94 -13.21 -5.16
N TYR A 14 -4.55 -14.11 -6.07
CA TYR A 14 -4.95 -14.04 -7.48
C TYR A 14 -6.46 -14.11 -7.64
N GLN A 15 -7.14 -14.98 -6.89
CA GLN A 15 -8.61 -15.07 -6.91
C GLN A 15 -9.29 -13.75 -6.56
N LEU A 16 -8.73 -12.99 -5.61
CA LEU A 16 -9.31 -11.73 -5.14
C LEU A 16 -8.98 -10.54 -6.05
N VAL A 17 -7.75 -10.46 -6.57
CA VAL A 17 -7.28 -9.24 -7.24
C VAL A 17 -7.18 -9.35 -8.76
N ALA A 18 -7.19 -10.55 -9.36
CA ALA A 18 -6.90 -10.73 -10.79
C ALA A 18 -7.75 -9.83 -11.70
N ARG A 19 -9.07 -9.77 -11.47
CA ARG A 19 -9.96 -8.91 -12.27
C ARG A 19 -9.64 -7.43 -12.08
N LEU A 20 -9.34 -7.03 -10.86
CA LEU A 20 -9.09 -5.64 -10.49
C LEU A 20 -7.75 -5.14 -11.07
N VAL A 21 -6.69 -5.93 -10.96
CA VAL A 21 -5.36 -5.55 -11.51
C VAL A 21 -5.31 -5.50 -13.03
N MET A 22 -6.28 -6.13 -13.70
CA MET A 22 -6.46 -6.10 -15.16
C MET A 22 -7.47 -5.05 -15.62
N ASP A 23 -8.16 -4.37 -14.70
CA ASP A 23 -9.14 -3.36 -15.03
C ASP A 23 -8.44 -2.12 -15.65
N PRO A 24 -8.84 -1.67 -16.86
CA PRO A 24 -8.24 -0.50 -17.49
C PRO A 24 -8.29 0.78 -16.67
N ASP A 25 -9.33 0.98 -15.85
CA ASP A 25 -9.46 2.15 -14.97
C ASP A 25 -8.49 2.08 -13.81
N VAL A 26 -8.33 0.89 -13.21
CA VAL A 26 -7.35 0.63 -12.14
C VAL A 26 -5.93 0.79 -12.66
N LEU A 27 -5.62 0.23 -13.83
CA LEU A 27 -4.31 0.39 -14.48
C LEU A 27 -4.02 1.86 -14.78
N ARG A 28 -5.00 2.64 -15.27
CA ARG A 28 -4.82 4.07 -15.53
C ARG A 28 -4.43 4.85 -14.29
N GLN A 29 -4.97 4.49 -13.12
CA GLN A 29 -4.57 5.11 -11.85
C GLN A 29 -3.10 4.87 -11.55
N ASN A 30 -2.57 3.70 -11.90
CA ASN A 30 -1.15 3.36 -11.79
C ASN A 30 -0.35 3.69 -13.06
N ASN A 31 -0.76 4.70 -13.84
CA ASN A 31 -0.11 5.12 -15.09
C ASN A 31 0.09 4.00 -16.13
N ASN A 32 -0.87 3.07 -16.20
CA ASN A 32 -0.81 1.87 -17.03
C ASN A 32 0.37 0.93 -16.73
N TYR A 33 0.98 1.07 -15.54
CA TYR A 33 2.02 0.15 -15.09
C TYR A 33 1.38 -1.08 -14.41
N PRO A 34 1.81 -2.30 -14.75
CA PRO A 34 1.25 -3.52 -14.15
C PRO A 34 1.64 -3.66 -12.69
N PHE A 35 0.80 -4.35 -11.93
CA PHE A 35 1.04 -4.63 -10.52
C PHE A 35 2.00 -5.81 -10.35
N LYS A 36 3.18 -5.55 -9.78
CA LYS A 36 4.24 -6.56 -9.62
C LYS A 36 4.03 -7.37 -8.34
N THR A 37 4.22 -8.68 -8.43
CA THR A 37 4.25 -9.58 -7.27
C THR A 37 5.31 -10.66 -7.45
N THR A 38 5.91 -11.12 -6.35
CA THR A 38 6.85 -12.25 -6.26
C THR A 38 6.75 -12.84 -4.84
N SER A 39 7.59 -13.83 -4.52
CA SER A 39 7.73 -14.34 -3.14
C SER A 39 8.29 -13.33 -2.13
N GLU A 40 8.76 -12.16 -2.59
CA GLU A 40 9.25 -11.09 -1.70
C GLU A 40 8.14 -10.14 -1.24
N TYR A 41 6.91 -10.34 -1.74
CA TYR A 41 5.78 -9.47 -1.49
C TYR A 41 4.79 -10.07 -0.50
N VAL A 42 4.24 -9.20 0.34
CA VAL A 42 2.98 -9.42 1.06
C VAL A 42 2.00 -8.36 0.57
N TRP A 43 0.81 -8.77 0.18
CA TRP A 43 -0.26 -7.89 -0.25
C TRP A 43 -1.23 -7.68 0.89
N HIS A 44 -1.46 -6.42 1.25
CA HIS A 44 -2.53 -6.04 2.17
C HIS A 44 -3.74 -5.59 1.35
N LEU A 45 -4.87 -6.24 1.54
CA LEU A 45 -6.11 -5.97 0.80
C LEU A 45 -7.13 -5.38 1.75
N CYS A 46 -7.71 -4.24 1.38
CA CYS A 46 -8.89 -3.69 2.04
C CYS A 46 -10.12 -4.31 1.38
N VAL A 47 -10.88 -5.08 2.14
CA VAL A 47 -12.09 -5.78 1.70
C VAL A 47 -13.31 -5.02 2.21
N GLY A 48 -14.19 -4.65 1.28
CA GLY A 48 -15.47 -4.01 1.55
C GLY A 48 -16.47 -4.96 2.19
N ASP A 49 -17.60 -4.41 2.66
CA ASP A 49 -18.63 -5.19 3.35
C ASP A 49 -19.35 -6.17 2.41
N ASP A 50 -19.27 -5.96 1.09
CA ASP A 50 -19.74 -6.85 0.04
C ASP A 50 -18.75 -7.99 -0.30
N GLY A 51 -17.60 -8.04 0.37
CA GLY A 51 -16.52 -8.99 0.13
C GLY A 51 -15.60 -8.62 -1.05
N GLY A 52 -15.85 -7.50 -1.73
CA GLY A 52 -15.02 -7.00 -2.82
C GLY A 52 -13.75 -6.31 -2.33
N VAL A 53 -12.66 -6.39 -3.10
CA VAL A 53 -11.44 -5.64 -2.78
C VAL A 53 -11.61 -4.19 -3.22
N VAL A 54 -11.55 -3.25 -2.26
CA VAL A 54 -11.70 -1.80 -2.49
C VAL A 54 -10.36 -1.05 -2.46
N GLY A 55 -9.28 -1.73 -2.11
CA GLY A 55 -7.92 -1.17 -2.16
C GLY A 55 -6.87 -2.22 -1.83
N PHE A 56 -5.63 -2.00 -2.25
CA PHE A 56 -4.54 -2.90 -1.91
C PHE A 56 -3.18 -2.21 -1.86
N LEU A 57 -2.27 -2.71 -1.03
CA LEU A 57 -0.86 -2.33 -0.95
C LEU A 57 0.03 -3.58 -1.13
N PRO A 58 0.76 -3.72 -2.25
CA PRO A 58 1.85 -4.67 -2.36
C PRO A 58 3.05 -4.14 -1.58
N VAL A 59 3.50 -4.89 -0.57
CA VAL A 59 4.63 -4.53 0.28
C VAL A 59 5.77 -5.49 0.00
N LYS A 60 6.86 -4.96 -0.56
CA LYS A 60 8.07 -5.71 -0.83
C LYS A 60 9.03 -5.65 0.35
N ALA A 61 9.51 -6.80 0.81
CA ALA A 61 10.64 -6.86 1.73
C ALA A 61 11.96 -6.51 1.02
N THR A 62 12.79 -5.70 1.67
CA THR A 62 14.13 -5.32 1.19
C THR A 62 15.12 -5.34 2.35
N ASP A 63 16.41 -5.26 2.04
CA ASP A 63 17.46 -5.15 3.07
C ASP A 63 17.29 -3.89 3.94
N ARG A 64 16.73 -2.82 3.36
CA ARG A 64 16.55 -1.51 4.00
C ARG A 64 15.20 -1.33 4.71
N GLY A 65 14.40 -2.40 4.80
CA GLY A 65 13.03 -2.35 5.34
C GLY A 65 12.02 -2.72 4.28
N PHE A 66 10.85 -2.09 4.31
CA PHE A 66 9.75 -2.38 3.40
C PHE A 66 9.60 -1.29 2.33
N TYR A 67 9.22 -1.71 1.14
CA TYR A 67 9.01 -0.83 0.00
C TYR A 67 7.61 -1.05 -0.59
N ILE A 68 6.87 0.04 -0.76
CA ILE A 68 5.52 0.05 -1.29
C ILE A 68 5.53 0.87 -2.58
N ASP A 69 5.06 0.28 -3.66
CA ASP A 69 4.78 0.95 -4.93
C ASP A 69 3.56 0.30 -5.58
N ASN A 70 3.09 0.87 -6.68
CA ASN A 70 2.03 0.30 -7.52
C ASN A 70 0.82 -0.16 -6.69
N TYR A 71 0.26 0.74 -5.90
CA TYR A 71 -0.88 0.43 -5.04
C TYR A 71 -2.18 1.00 -5.59
N TYR A 72 -3.30 0.51 -5.09
CA TYR A 72 -4.63 0.93 -5.53
C TYR A 72 -5.48 1.38 -4.34
N VAL A 73 -6.20 2.50 -4.53
CA VAL A 73 -7.16 3.05 -3.59
C VAL A 73 -8.45 3.32 -4.35
N GLY A 74 -9.47 2.49 -4.16
CA GLY A 74 -10.77 2.66 -4.79
C GLY A 74 -11.36 4.02 -4.48
N GLY A 75 -11.84 4.72 -5.51
CA GLY A 75 -12.42 6.06 -5.37
C GLY A 75 -11.48 7.15 -4.83
N ASP A 76 -10.16 6.88 -4.72
CA ASP A 76 -9.22 7.70 -3.94
C ASP A 76 -9.71 7.95 -2.50
N GLU A 77 -10.43 6.99 -1.92
CA GLU A 77 -10.99 7.10 -0.59
C GLU A 77 -9.91 7.11 0.49
N GLN A 78 -9.81 8.23 1.22
CA GLN A 78 -8.81 8.40 2.27
C GLN A 78 -8.88 7.29 3.33
N ALA A 79 -10.10 6.88 3.72
CA ALA A 79 -10.30 5.83 4.72
C ALA A 79 -9.68 4.49 4.32
N VAL A 80 -9.74 4.12 3.03
CA VAL A 80 -9.11 2.90 2.51
C VAL A 80 -7.59 2.97 2.65
N LEU A 81 -6.98 4.11 2.29
CA LEU A 81 -5.54 4.30 2.43
C LEU A 81 -5.11 4.34 3.91
N ASP A 82 -5.89 4.99 4.78
CA ASP A 82 -5.63 5.07 6.22
C ASP A 82 -5.61 3.67 6.86
N LEU A 83 -6.60 2.83 6.53
CA LEU A 83 -6.66 1.45 7.03
C LEU A 83 -5.47 0.62 6.56
N LEU A 84 -5.15 0.67 5.28
CA LEU A 84 -4.05 -0.10 4.70
C LEU A 84 -2.69 0.30 5.28
N ILE A 85 -2.40 1.60 5.36
CA ILE A 85 -1.13 2.11 5.90
C ILE A 85 -1.04 1.85 7.40
N GLY A 86 -2.12 2.10 8.14
CA GLY A 86 -2.17 1.80 9.58
C GLY A 86 -1.86 0.34 9.86
N HIS A 87 -2.48 -0.58 9.12
CA HIS A 87 -2.25 -2.01 9.23
C HIS A 87 -0.79 -2.40 8.97
N VAL A 88 -0.18 -1.89 7.89
CA VAL A 88 1.24 -2.13 7.59
C VAL A 88 2.13 -1.64 8.74
N LEU A 89 1.93 -0.40 9.20
CA LEU A 89 2.79 0.20 10.21
C LEU A 89 2.66 -0.48 11.59
N LEU A 90 1.52 -1.09 11.91
CA LEU A 90 1.35 -1.86 13.15
C LEU A 90 2.10 -3.19 13.14
N GLN A 91 2.46 -3.71 11.96
CA GLN A 91 3.12 -5.01 11.82
C GLN A 91 4.65 -4.91 11.77
N THR A 92 5.22 -3.71 11.76
CA THR A 92 6.67 -3.53 11.61
C THR A 92 7.21 -2.30 12.33
N THR A 93 8.39 -2.45 12.91
CA THR A 93 9.26 -1.35 13.35
C THR A 93 10.34 -1.00 12.32
N ARG A 94 10.54 -1.84 11.30
CA ARG A 94 11.47 -1.57 10.20
C ARG A 94 10.97 -0.37 9.36
N PRO A 95 11.89 0.41 8.76
CA PRO A 95 11.51 1.53 7.90
C PRO A 95 10.56 1.11 6.78
N VAL A 96 9.54 1.93 6.52
CA VAL A 96 8.60 1.75 5.40
C VAL A 96 8.79 2.89 4.42
N THR A 97 9.17 2.57 3.20
CA THR A 97 9.28 3.52 2.08
C THR A 97 8.11 3.31 1.15
N ILE A 98 7.49 4.39 0.69
CA ILE A 98 6.40 4.35 -0.31
C ILE A 98 6.70 5.31 -1.45
N LEU A 99 6.49 4.87 -2.69
CA LEU A 99 6.38 5.73 -3.86
C LEU A 99 4.91 6.09 -4.06
N ALA A 100 4.49 7.21 -3.49
CA ALA A 100 3.09 7.61 -3.40
C ALA A 100 2.68 8.60 -4.48
N HIS A 101 1.44 8.51 -4.98
CA HIS A 101 0.87 9.61 -5.76
C HIS A 101 0.83 10.88 -4.91
N LYS A 102 1.05 12.04 -5.54
CA LYS A 102 1.03 13.34 -4.82
C LYS A 102 -0.28 13.58 -4.05
N ARG A 103 -1.41 13.15 -4.59
CA ARG A 103 -2.74 13.25 -3.94
C ARG A 103 -2.82 12.53 -2.59
N HIS A 104 -2.02 11.47 -2.41
CA HIS A 104 -1.99 10.66 -1.18
C HIS A 104 -0.95 11.16 -0.15
N SER A 105 -0.18 12.20 -0.46
CA SER A 105 0.91 12.65 0.41
C SER A 105 0.41 13.23 1.73
N GLN A 106 -0.76 13.87 1.76
CA GLN A 106 -1.29 14.45 2.99
C GLN A 106 -1.72 13.36 3.98
N THR A 107 -2.42 12.34 3.49
CA THR A 107 -2.79 11.14 4.27
C THR A 107 -1.55 10.47 4.86
N LEU A 108 -0.53 10.23 4.03
CA LEU A 108 0.71 9.60 4.48
C LEU A 108 1.47 10.41 5.55
N LYS A 109 1.48 11.75 5.44
CA LYS A 109 2.03 12.61 6.51
C LYS A 109 1.29 12.43 7.84
N GLY A 110 -0.03 12.21 7.81
CA GLY A 110 -0.83 11.88 8.99
C GLY A 110 -0.37 10.60 9.70
N HIS A 111 0.21 9.65 8.95
CA HIS A 111 0.82 8.42 9.47
C HIS A 111 2.33 8.56 9.75
N GLY A 112 2.86 9.78 9.81
CA GLY A 112 4.26 10.03 10.14
C GLY A 112 5.24 9.79 8.99
N PHE A 113 4.77 9.67 7.74
CA PHE A 113 5.67 9.65 6.59
C PHE A 113 6.22 11.04 6.28
N ILE A 114 7.52 11.08 5.97
CA ILE A 114 8.22 12.30 5.53
C ILE A 114 8.61 12.15 4.07
N THR A 115 8.42 13.19 3.27
CA THR A 115 8.84 13.21 1.86
C THR A 115 10.36 13.23 1.76
N SER A 116 10.96 12.20 1.14
CA SER A 116 12.40 12.14 0.88
C SER A 116 12.77 12.67 -0.51
N THR A 117 11.89 12.48 -1.49
CA THR A 117 12.15 12.86 -2.89
C THR A 117 10.84 13.21 -3.58
N VAL A 118 10.85 14.29 -4.35
CA VAL A 118 9.69 14.76 -5.12
C VAL A 118 9.91 14.44 -6.60
N PHE A 119 8.97 13.73 -7.21
CA PHE A 119 8.92 13.47 -8.65
C PHE A 119 7.79 14.27 -9.30
N ALA A 120 7.65 14.17 -10.62
CA ALA A 120 6.60 14.88 -11.36
C ALA A 120 5.20 14.53 -10.83
N GLN A 121 4.88 13.24 -10.73
CA GLN A 121 3.55 12.73 -10.35
C GLN A 121 3.53 12.05 -8.97
N TYR A 122 4.71 11.74 -8.44
CA TYR A 122 4.88 10.94 -7.23
C TYR A 122 5.74 11.67 -6.20
N ASN A 123 5.61 11.26 -4.94
CA ASN A 123 6.54 11.56 -3.87
C ASN A 123 7.06 10.24 -3.32
N ARG A 124 8.37 10.08 -3.23
CA ARG A 124 8.95 9.04 -2.38
C ARG A 124 8.91 9.55 -0.95
N MET A 125 8.25 8.80 -0.09
CA MET A 125 8.06 9.12 1.31
C MET A 125 8.53 7.96 2.18
N GLN A 126 8.96 8.25 3.40
CA GLN A 126 9.46 7.24 4.32
C GLN A 126 8.93 7.48 5.73
N CYS A 127 8.49 6.41 6.38
CA CYS A 127 8.21 6.36 7.80
C CYS A 127 9.29 5.53 8.49
N VAL A 128 9.91 6.10 9.53
CA VAL A 128 10.86 5.41 10.40
C VAL A 128 10.31 5.52 11.81
N ARG A 129 9.67 4.47 12.31
CA ARG A 129 9.26 4.45 13.72
C ARG A 129 10.51 4.39 14.59
N ARG A 130 10.61 5.32 15.56
CA ARG A 130 11.67 5.25 16.56
C ARG A 130 11.20 4.36 17.71
N ILE A 131 12.10 3.59 18.29
CA ILE A 131 11.85 2.84 19.53
C ILE A 131 11.45 3.88 20.59
N GLY A 132 10.17 3.92 20.95
CA GLY A 132 9.58 4.91 21.87
C GLY A 132 8.22 5.48 21.46
N ASP A 133 7.76 5.28 20.22
CA ASP A 133 6.45 5.78 19.75
C ASP A 133 5.24 4.90 20.14
N ASP A 134 5.46 3.76 20.80
CA ASP A 134 4.40 2.87 21.29
C ASP A 134 3.82 3.37 22.64
N GLY A 135 3.57 4.67 22.72
CA GLY A 135 2.88 5.30 23.85
C GLY A 135 1.37 5.26 23.65
N ARG A 136 0.75 4.11 23.94
CA ARG A 136 -0.61 3.99 24.51
C ARG A 136 -0.94 2.55 24.88
#